data_AF-A0A849ZDK2-F1
#
_entry.id   AF-A0A849ZDK2-F1
#
_cell.length_a   1.000
_cell.length_b   1.000
_cell.length_c   1.000
_cell.angle_alpha   90.00
_cell.angle_beta   90.00
_cell.angle_gamma   90.00
#
_symmetry.space_group_name_H-M   'P 1'
#
loop_
_entity.id
_entity.type
_entity.pdbx_description
1 polymer ?
#
loop_
_entity_poly.entity_id
_entity_poly.type
_entity_poly.pdbx_seq_one_letter_code
_entity_poly.pdbx_strand_id
1 'polypeptide(L)'
;MTPDPAAGSGPPRWCEAAFAATVLVTALVLCLLSMRELGPTFDEVAHIAAGVDHIQRGEYVLNVEHPPLVKQIAGLALAPLHLRARLPAPAPHGADAAAHYRNEQWLCGRDLLLTLNGGRERTATILTVARLPVLALSALLLPILWLWARTMLGPLAAASALVLAALCPTWLAHARLVHTDAPLTMFTTAALAQAWWLRRRFS
;
A
#
# COMPACT_ATOMS: atom_id res chain seq x y z
N MET A 1 -32.81 1.11 -47.37
CA MET A 1 -31.68 0.97 -46.43
C MET A 1 -32.23 1.32 -45.06
N THR A 2 -32.79 0.32 -44.38
CA THR A 2 -33.35 0.46 -43.02
C THR A 2 -32.19 0.51 -42.02
N PRO A 3 -32.21 1.39 -41.01
CA PRO A 3 -31.20 1.35 -39.96
C PRO A 3 -31.29 0.01 -39.23
N ASP A 4 -30.15 -0.62 -39.01
CA ASP A 4 -30.02 -1.85 -38.23
C ASP A 4 -30.44 -1.58 -36.77
N PRO A 5 -31.49 -2.24 -36.23
CA PRO A 5 -31.94 -2.05 -34.85
C PRO A 5 -31.04 -2.78 -33.83
N ALA A 6 -29.96 -3.45 -34.24
CA ALA A 6 -29.12 -4.26 -33.37
C ALA A 6 -27.88 -3.55 -32.79
N ALA A 7 -27.73 -2.23 -32.95
CA ALA A 7 -26.77 -1.45 -32.17
C ALA A 7 -27.29 -1.25 -30.73
N GLY A 8 -27.40 -2.35 -29.98
CA GLY A 8 -27.81 -2.34 -28.58
C GLY A 8 -26.97 -1.32 -27.82
N SER A 9 -27.63 -0.34 -27.18
CA SER A 9 -26.97 0.57 -26.26
C SER A 9 -26.22 -0.29 -25.24
N GLY A 10 -24.88 -0.16 -25.19
CA GLY A 10 -24.08 -0.83 -24.17
C GLY A 10 -24.63 -0.57 -22.76
N PRO A 11 -24.24 -1.37 -21.76
CA PRO A 11 -24.76 -1.22 -20.41
C PRO A 11 -24.61 0.23 -19.95
N PRO A 12 -25.61 0.79 -19.25
CA PRO A 12 -25.56 2.18 -18.84
C PRO A 12 -24.37 2.41 -17.90
N ARG A 13 -23.80 3.62 -17.94
CA ARG A 13 -22.54 3.95 -17.23
C ARG A 13 -22.56 3.63 -15.73
N TRP A 14 -23.74 3.65 -15.10
CA TRP A 14 -23.90 3.30 -13.69
C TRP A 14 -23.71 1.79 -13.43
N CYS A 15 -24.04 0.91 -14.38
CA CYS A 15 -23.77 -0.53 -14.25
C CYS A 15 -22.27 -0.79 -14.23
N GLU A 16 -21.52 -0.14 -15.13
CA GLU A 16 -20.05 -0.26 -15.17
C GLU A 16 -19.41 0.24 -13.87
N ALA A 17 -19.88 1.39 -13.36
CA ALA A 17 -19.39 1.96 -12.11
C ALA A 17 -19.73 1.05 -10.91
N ALA A 18 -20.95 0.51 -10.86
CA ALA A 18 -21.38 -0.41 -9.81
C ALA A 18 -20.55 -1.72 -9.83
N PHE A 19 -20.27 -2.25 -11.02
CA PHE A 19 -19.40 -3.41 -11.18
C PHE A 19 -17.99 -3.13 -10.67
N ALA A 20 -17.38 -2.02 -11.12
CA ALA A 20 -16.05 -1.64 -10.69
C ALA A 20 -15.96 -1.41 -9.17
N ALA A 21 -16.96 -0.74 -8.60
CA ALA A 21 -17.07 -0.53 -7.16
C ALA A 21 -17.20 -1.87 -6.40
N THR A 22 -18.00 -2.81 -6.91
CA THR A 22 -18.17 -4.14 -6.29
C THR A 22 -16.85 -4.91 -6.25
N VAL A 23 -16.10 -4.91 -7.36
CA VAL A 23 -14.80 -5.59 -7.43
C VAL A 23 -13.79 -4.92 -6.48
N LEU A 24 -13.74 -3.59 -6.45
CA LEU A 24 -12.88 -2.83 -5.54
C LEU A 24 -13.20 -3.13 -4.07
N VAL A 25 -14.48 -3.07 -3.69
CA VAL A 25 -14.92 -3.38 -2.32
C VAL A 25 -14.59 -4.82 -1.96
N THR A 26 -14.78 -5.77 -2.87
CA THR A 26 -14.42 -7.18 -2.66
C THR A 26 -12.93 -7.32 -2.35
N ALA A 27 -12.07 -6.72 -3.17
CA ALA A 27 -10.62 -6.72 -2.94
C ALA A 27 -10.24 -6.09 -1.59
N LEU A 28 -10.83 -4.94 -1.25
CA LEU A 28 -10.60 -4.27 0.04
C LEU A 28 -11.03 -5.14 1.23
N VAL A 29 -12.20 -5.79 1.14
CA VAL A 29 -12.68 -6.70 2.19
C VAL A 29 -11.73 -7.89 2.35
N LEU A 30 -11.27 -8.51 1.26
CA LEU A 30 -10.29 -9.60 1.32
C LEU A 30 -8.98 -9.15 1.99
N CYS A 31 -8.47 -7.97 1.65
CA CYS A 31 -7.30 -7.39 2.30
C CYS A 31 -7.53 -7.11 3.79
N LEU A 32 -8.66 -6.51 4.16
CA LEU A 32 -8.97 -6.16 5.55
C LEU A 32 -9.15 -7.40 6.43
N LEU A 33 -9.82 -8.45 5.92
CA LEU A 33 -9.99 -9.70 6.65
C LEU A 33 -8.65 -10.40 6.86
N SER A 34 -7.82 -10.49 5.81
CA SER A 34 -6.51 -11.14 5.91
C SER A 34 -5.51 -10.37 6.79
N MET A 35 -5.59 -9.04 6.85
CA MET A 35 -4.73 -8.23 7.74
C MET A 35 -4.90 -8.57 9.23
N ARG A 36 -6.10 -8.98 9.65
CA ARG A 36 -6.42 -9.26 11.06
C ARG A 36 -5.88 -10.61 11.52
N GLU A 37 -5.80 -11.58 10.60
CA GLU A 37 -5.38 -12.95 10.90
C GLU A 37 -3.86 -13.11 10.83
N LEU A 38 -3.17 -12.28 10.04
CA LEU A 38 -1.76 -12.46 9.73
C LEU A 38 -0.85 -11.60 10.62
N GLY A 39 0.15 -12.26 11.21
CA GLY A 39 1.23 -11.63 11.95
C GLY A 39 2.11 -10.70 11.10
N PRO A 40 3.11 -10.06 11.74
CA PRO A 40 4.05 -9.21 11.01
C PRO A 40 4.94 -10.06 10.10
N THR A 41 5.19 -9.58 8.89
CA THR A 41 6.30 -10.08 8.07
C THR A 41 7.63 -9.57 8.61
N PHE A 42 8.74 -10.14 8.13
CA PHE A 42 10.07 -9.71 8.55
C PHE A 42 10.22 -8.20 8.35
N ASP A 43 10.05 -7.68 7.13
CA ASP A 43 10.27 -6.27 6.81
C ASP A 43 9.32 -5.27 7.47
N GLU A 44 8.09 -5.68 7.77
CA GLU A 44 7.14 -4.81 8.49
C GLU A 44 7.66 -4.41 9.87
N VAL A 45 8.44 -5.28 10.52
CA VAL A 45 9.02 -4.99 11.83
C VAL A 45 9.92 -3.76 11.76
N ALA A 46 10.83 -3.70 10.77
CA ALA A 46 11.72 -2.55 10.58
C ALA A 46 10.96 -1.31 10.07
N HIS A 47 10.08 -1.47 9.08
CA HIS A 47 9.38 -0.34 8.48
C HIS A 47 8.45 0.38 9.45
N ILE A 48 7.71 -0.37 10.28
CA ILE A 48 6.83 0.22 11.30
C ILE A 48 7.66 0.96 12.36
N ALA A 49 8.75 0.34 12.82
CA ALA A 49 9.64 0.97 13.80
C ALA A 49 10.26 2.26 13.27
N ALA A 50 10.79 2.23 12.05
CA ALA A 50 11.33 3.41 11.39
C ALA A 50 10.27 4.50 11.21
N GLY A 51 9.05 4.14 10.81
CA GLY A 51 7.94 5.08 10.71
C GLY A 51 7.60 5.79 12.02
N VAL A 52 7.52 5.02 13.13
CA VAL A 52 7.29 5.58 14.47
C VAL A 52 8.46 6.47 14.88
N ASP A 53 9.69 6.05 14.61
CA ASP A 53 10.91 6.81 14.90
C ASP A 53 10.93 8.16 14.17
N HIS A 54 10.67 8.15 12.86
CA HIS A 54 10.62 9.34 12.01
C HIS A 54 9.60 10.36 12.51
N ILE A 55 8.41 9.89 12.93
CA ILE A 55 7.32 10.78 13.38
C ILE A 55 7.56 11.30 14.80
N GLN A 56 8.07 10.47 15.71
CA GLN A 56 8.30 10.89 17.10
C GLN A 56 9.52 11.79 17.25
N ARG A 57 10.56 11.59 16.44
CA ARG A 57 11.86 12.24 16.60
C ARG A 57 12.21 13.23 15.50
N GLY A 58 11.58 13.12 14.33
CA GLY A 58 11.93 13.96 13.18
C GLY A 58 13.27 13.59 12.52
N GLU A 59 13.88 12.47 12.91
CA GLU A 59 15.16 12.00 12.38
C GLU A 59 14.97 10.78 11.47
N TYR A 60 15.77 10.70 10.41
CA TYR A 60 15.72 9.61 9.42
C TYR A 60 16.92 8.67 9.57
N VAL A 61 17.02 8.01 10.72
CA VAL A 61 18.16 7.13 11.03
C VAL A 61 17.88 5.68 10.68
N LEU A 62 16.69 5.18 11.05
CA LEU A 62 16.29 3.80 10.77
C LEU A 62 15.79 3.62 9.34
N ASN A 63 16.19 2.51 8.73
CA ASN A 63 15.74 2.05 7.41
C ASN A 63 15.94 3.09 6.29
N VAL A 64 17.11 3.72 6.17
CA VAL A 64 17.36 4.75 5.13
C VAL A 64 17.42 4.20 3.71
N GLU A 65 17.58 2.89 3.55
CA GLU A 65 17.66 2.18 2.27
C GLU A 65 16.38 2.27 1.43
N HIS A 66 15.23 2.52 2.05
CA HIS A 66 13.94 2.60 1.38
C HIS A 66 13.32 4.01 1.46
N PRO A 67 12.54 4.44 0.45
CA PRO A 67 11.84 5.73 0.48
C PRO A 67 10.98 5.89 1.74
N PRO A 68 10.91 7.09 2.33
CA PRO A 68 10.33 7.26 3.66
C PRO A 68 8.80 7.31 3.67
N LEU A 69 8.15 7.60 2.52
CA LEU A 69 6.71 7.86 2.44
C LEU A 69 5.85 6.79 3.12
N VAL A 70 6.05 5.51 2.78
CA VAL A 70 5.23 4.40 3.34
C VAL A 70 5.43 4.26 4.84
N LYS A 71 6.65 4.45 5.32
CA LYS A 71 6.99 4.39 6.75
C LYS A 71 6.35 5.56 7.50
N GLN A 72 6.44 6.76 6.95
CA GLN A 72 5.88 7.96 7.57
C GLN A 72 4.35 7.91 7.65
N ILE A 73 3.64 7.48 6.59
CA ILE A 73 2.17 7.37 6.65
C ILE A 73 1.73 6.33 7.68
N ALA A 74 2.47 5.22 7.80
CA ALA A 74 2.22 4.20 8.81
C ALA A 74 2.51 4.75 10.23
N GLY A 75 3.64 5.41 10.42
CA GLY A 75 4.00 6.06 11.69
C GLY A 75 3.00 7.15 12.11
N LEU A 76 2.52 7.94 11.14
CA LEU A 76 1.53 8.99 11.39
C LEU A 76 0.19 8.40 11.82
N ALA A 77 -0.26 7.31 11.17
CA ALA A 77 -1.45 6.59 11.59
C ALA A 77 -1.34 6.01 13.00
N LEU A 78 -0.12 5.66 13.43
CA LEU A 78 0.18 5.16 14.76
C LEU A 78 0.38 6.24 15.83
N ALA A 79 0.58 7.50 15.44
CA ALA A 79 0.84 8.60 16.37
C ALA A 79 -0.18 8.72 17.52
N PRO A 80 -1.51 8.55 17.29
CA PRO A 80 -2.51 8.59 18.36
C PRO A 80 -2.40 7.46 19.39
N LEU A 81 -1.68 6.37 19.08
CA LEU A 81 -1.53 5.23 20.00
C LEU A 81 -0.43 5.45 21.05
N HIS A 82 0.31 6.57 20.98
CA HIS A 82 1.38 6.93 21.91
C HIS A 82 2.34 5.77 22.21
N LEU A 83 2.81 5.12 21.14
CA LEU A 83 3.66 3.92 21.25
C LEU A 83 5.00 4.23 21.91
N ARG A 84 5.45 3.32 22.77
CA ARG A 84 6.79 3.35 23.36
C ARG A 84 7.79 2.80 22.35
N ALA A 85 8.78 3.60 21.95
CA ALA A 85 9.82 3.18 21.02
C ALA A 85 11.21 3.30 21.66
N ARG A 86 12.04 2.26 21.50
CA ARG A 86 13.47 2.30 21.88
C ARG A 86 14.22 3.25 20.94
N LEU A 87 15.20 3.98 21.48
CA LEU A 87 16.18 4.70 20.68
C LEU A 87 17.19 3.70 20.08
N PRO A 88 17.54 3.80 18.78
CA PRO A 88 18.61 2.98 18.23
C PRO A 88 19.90 3.28 18.99
N ALA A 89 20.70 2.25 19.30
CA ALA A 89 21.99 2.48 19.94
C ALA A 89 22.86 3.33 19.00
N PRO A 90 23.59 4.33 19.53
CA PRO A 90 24.46 5.16 18.70
C PRO A 90 25.50 4.29 18.01
N ALA A 91 25.68 4.52 16.72
CA ALA A 91 26.66 3.80 15.93
C ALA A 91 28.10 4.08 16.42
N PRO A 92 29.01 3.09 16.34
CA PRO A 92 30.44 3.36 16.46
C PRO A 92 30.91 4.34 15.38
N HIS A 93 31.93 5.13 15.69
CA HIS A 93 32.49 6.09 14.73
C HIS A 93 33.16 5.36 13.56
N GLY A 94 32.84 5.74 12.32
CA GLY A 94 33.50 5.24 11.11
C GLY A 94 32.57 4.56 10.11
N ALA A 95 33.16 3.80 9.19
CA ALA A 95 32.48 3.19 8.03
C ALA A 95 31.38 2.16 8.39
N ASP A 96 31.35 1.68 9.63
CA ASP A 96 30.41 0.65 10.10
C ASP A 96 29.05 1.21 10.54
N ALA A 97 28.88 2.52 10.60
CA ALA A 97 27.66 3.14 11.12
C ALA A 97 26.39 2.75 10.34
N ALA A 98 26.47 2.67 9.01
CA ALA A 98 25.35 2.25 8.18
C ALA A 98 24.96 0.79 8.42
N ALA A 99 25.94 -0.10 8.63
CA ALA A 99 25.70 -1.50 8.93
C ALA A 99 25.06 -1.68 10.31
N HIS A 100 25.51 -0.88 11.29
CA HIS A 100 24.94 -0.84 12.63
C HIS A 100 23.45 -0.49 12.62
N TYR A 101 23.06 0.61 11.96
CA TYR A 101 21.66 1.02 11.91
C TYR A 101 20.75 0.06 11.12
N ARG A 102 21.28 -0.64 10.10
CA ARG A 102 20.57 -1.73 9.41
C ARG A 102 20.26 -2.93 10.32
N ASN A 103 21.06 -3.16 11.37
CA ASN A 103 20.78 -4.20 12.35
C ASN A 103 19.85 -3.69 13.46
N GLU A 104 20.04 -2.44 13.90
CA GLU A 104 19.23 -1.81 14.94
C GLU A 104 17.75 -1.67 14.56
N GLN A 105 17.41 -1.52 13.28
CA GLN A 105 16.00 -1.43 12.86
C GLN A 105 15.17 -2.65 13.26
N TRP A 106 15.72 -3.86 13.20
CA TRP A 106 15.03 -5.08 13.60
C TRP A 106 14.87 -5.18 15.11
N LEU A 107 15.91 -4.78 15.86
CA LEU A 107 15.86 -4.75 17.32
C LEU A 107 14.83 -3.73 17.81
N CYS A 108 14.84 -2.53 17.24
CA CYS A 108 13.87 -1.48 17.54
C CYS A 108 12.45 -1.93 17.22
N GLY A 109 12.21 -2.57 16.08
CA GLY A 109 10.89 -3.07 15.72
C GLY A 109 10.42 -4.25 16.56
N ARG A 110 11.31 -5.20 16.88
CA ARG A 110 11.01 -6.28 17.82
C ARG A 110 10.60 -5.70 19.16
N ASP A 111 11.38 -4.76 19.69
CA ASP A 111 11.10 -4.15 20.98
C ASP A 111 9.80 -3.32 20.93
N LEU A 112 9.55 -2.57 19.86
CA LEU A 112 8.29 -1.83 19.66
C LEU A 112 7.07 -2.77 19.70
N LEU A 113 7.09 -3.85 18.93
CA LEU A 113 5.92 -4.71 18.71
C LEU A 113 5.72 -5.78 19.81
N LEU A 114 6.81 -6.31 20.37
CA LEU A 114 6.76 -7.49 21.25
C LEU A 114 7.12 -7.19 22.71
N THR A 115 7.97 -6.19 22.97
CA THR A 115 8.49 -5.93 24.33
C THR A 115 7.82 -4.71 24.99
N LEU A 116 7.87 -3.56 24.33
CA LEU A 116 7.49 -2.26 24.89
C LEU A 116 5.99 -1.96 24.78
N ASN A 117 5.35 -2.45 23.72
CA ASN A 117 3.91 -2.36 23.49
C ASN A 117 3.29 -3.75 23.27
N GLY A 118 3.97 -4.79 23.80
CA GLY A 118 3.63 -6.18 23.57
C GLY A 118 2.25 -6.61 24.07
N GLY A 119 1.85 -7.80 23.63
CA GLY A 119 0.55 -8.40 23.89
C GLY A 119 -0.20 -8.65 22.58
N ARG A 120 -0.78 -9.84 22.41
CA ARG A 120 -1.38 -10.31 21.15
C ARG A 120 -2.35 -9.29 20.55
N GLU A 121 -3.26 -8.76 21.36
CA GLU A 121 -4.26 -7.78 20.91
C GLU A 121 -3.60 -6.45 20.52
N ARG A 122 -2.67 -5.95 21.34
CA ARG A 122 -2.00 -4.66 21.08
C ARG A 122 -1.14 -4.71 19.84
N THR A 123 -0.38 -5.79 19.63
CA THR A 123 0.38 -6.02 18.41
C THR A 123 -0.55 -6.09 17.18
N ALA A 124 -1.68 -6.79 17.28
CA ALA A 124 -2.66 -6.85 16.18
C ALA A 124 -3.27 -5.48 15.86
N THR A 125 -3.56 -4.65 16.88
CA THR A 125 -4.01 -3.26 16.69
C THR A 125 -2.95 -2.43 15.99
N ILE A 126 -1.69 -2.47 16.45
CA ILE A 126 -0.59 -1.72 15.84
C ILE A 126 -0.44 -2.11 14.36
N LEU A 127 -0.42 -3.40 14.05
CA LEU A 127 -0.31 -3.87 12.67
C LEU A 127 -1.49 -3.40 11.82
N THR A 128 -2.71 -3.56 12.32
CA THR A 128 -3.91 -3.14 11.57
C THR A 128 -3.87 -1.63 11.27
N VAL A 129 -3.59 -0.80 12.28
CA VAL A 129 -3.55 0.66 12.11
C VAL A 129 -2.42 1.09 11.16
N ALA A 130 -1.24 0.47 11.27
CA ALA A 130 -0.11 0.76 10.38
C ALA A 130 -0.40 0.39 8.91
N ARG A 131 -1.12 -0.72 8.69
CA ARG A 131 -1.44 -1.27 7.36
C ARG A 131 -2.57 -0.52 6.64
N LEU A 132 -3.52 0.06 7.37
CA LEU A 132 -4.67 0.77 6.79
C LEU A 132 -4.31 1.87 5.77
N PRO A 133 -3.43 2.85 6.07
CA PRO A 133 -3.06 3.87 5.10
C PRO A 133 -2.31 3.29 3.89
N VAL A 134 -1.53 2.22 4.09
CA VAL A 134 -0.80 1.56 3.01
C VAL A 134 -1.74 0.79 2.09
N LEU A 135 -2.77 0.14 2.65
CA LEU A 135 -3.85 -0.45 1.86
C LEU A 135 -4.58 0.61 1.06
N ALA A 136 -4.97 1.72 1.69
CA ALA A 136 -5.68 2.80 1.00
C ALA A 136 -4.86 3.34 -0.18
N LEU A 137 -3.55 3.52 0.01
CA LEU A 137 -2.64 3.95 -1.05
C LEU A 137 -2.51 2.91 -2.17
N SER A 138 -2.28 1.64 -1.81
CA SER A 138 -2.12 0.54 -2.78
C SER A 138 -3.41 0.25 -3.56
N ALA A 139 -4.58 0.43 -2.93
CA ALA A 139 -5.90 0.24 -3.53
C ALA A 139 -6.19 1.22 -4.67
N LEU A 140 -5.51 2.38 -4.72
CA LEU A 140 -5.63 3.33 -5.83
C LEU A 140 -5.17 2.75 -7.17
N LEU A 141 -4.36 1.68 -7.17
CA LEU A 141 -3.97 0.98 -8.39
C LEU A 141 -5.20 0.49 -9.19
N LEU A 142 -6.20 -0.08 -8.51
CA LEU A 142 -7.38 -0.68 -9.16
C LEU A 142 -8.24 0.33 -9.94
N PRO A 143 -8.67 1.48 -9.39
CA PRO A 143 -9.40 2.48 -10.17
C PRO A 143 -8.53 3.09 -11.27
N ILE A 144 -7.22 3.26 -11.07
CA ILE A 144 -6.31 3.75 -12.12
C ILE A 144 -6.28 2.78 -13.29
N LEU A 145 -6.10 1.48 -13.04
CA LEU A 145 -6.12 0.44 -14.06
C LEU A 145 -7.45 0.38 -14.80
N TRP A 146 -8.57 0.43 -14.07
CA TRP A 146 -9.90 0.46 -14.67
C TRP A 146 -10.08 1.65 -15.62
N LEU A 147 -9.80 2.88 -15.14
CA LEU A 147 -9.96 4.09 -15.93
C LEU A 147 -9.04 4.09 -17.15
N TRP A 148 -7.78 3.70 -16.97
CA TRP A 148 -6.81 3.67 -18.05
C TRP A 148 -7.17 2.63 -19.11
N ALA A 149 -7.44 1.38 -18.71
CA ALA A 149 -7.83 0.31 -19.62
C ALA A 149 -9.13 0.64 -20.38
N ARG A 150 -10.10 1.26 -19.70
CA ARG A 150 -11.39 1.67 -20.31
C ARG A 150 -11.18 2.64 -21.46
N THR A 151 -10.19 3.52 -21.37
CA THR A 151 -9.89 4.51 -22.41
C THR A 151 -9.02 3.99 -23.56
N MET A 152 -8.37 2.85 -23.36
CA MET A 152 -7.53 2.19 -24.35
C MET A 152 -8.30 1.13 -25.14
N LEU A 153 -9.06 0.29 -24.42
CA LEU A 153 -9.57 -0.99 -24.92
C LEU A 153 -11.09 -1.15 -24.72
N GLY A 154 -11.76 -0.15 -24.16
CA GLY A 154 -13.20 -0.17 -23.90
C GLY A 154 -13.59 -0.85 -22.58
N PRO A 155 -14.90 -0.88 -22.25
CA PRO A 155 -15.39 -1.26 -20.93
C PRO A 155 -15.20 -2.74 -20.58
N LEU A 156 -15.36 -3.66 -21.55
CA LEU A 156 -15.20 -5.10 -21.29
C LEU A 156 -13.74 -5.45 -20.93
N ALA A 157 -12.79 -4.92 -21.69
CA ALA A 157 -11.37 -5.13 -21.41
C ALA A 157 -10.95 -4.53 -20.06
N ALA A 158 -11.51 -3.37 -19.70
CA ALA A 158 -11.31 -2.75 -18.39
C ALA A 158 -11.86 -3.62 -17.25
N ALA A 159 -13.02 -4.24 -17.45
CA ALA A 159 -13.63 -5.14 -16.45
C ALA A 159 -12.77 -6.37 -16.21
N SER A 160 -12.30 -7.00 -17.29
CA SER A 160 -11.38 -8.13 -17.20
C SER A 160 -10.07 -7.74 -16.52
N ALA A 161 -9.47 -6.61 -16.88
CA ALA A 161 -8.25 -6.13 -16.25
C ALA A 161 -8.43 -5.85 -14.75
N LEU A 162 -9.54 -5.22 -14.38
CA LEU A 162 -9.86 -4.91 -12.97
C LEU A 162 -10.05 -6.19 -12.16
N VAL A 163 -10.81 -7.18 -12.67
CA VAL A 163 -11.00 -8.47 -11.98
C VAL A 163 -9.68 -9.21 -11.81
N LEU A 164 -8.88 -9.30 -12.88
CA LEU A 164 -7.57 -9.97 -12.83
C LEU A 164 -6.62 -9.30 -11.84
N ALA A 165 -6.58 -7.96 -11.80
CA ALA A 165 -5.74 -7.23 -10.86
C ALA A 165 -6.24 -7.36 -9.41
N ALA A 166 -7.55 -7.22 -9.18
CA ALA A 166 -8.17 -7.28 -7.87
C ALA A 166 -8.10 -8.67 -7.22
N LEU A 167 -8.12 -9.73 -8.03
CA LEU A 167 -8.01 -11.12 -7.58
C LEU A 167 -6.60 -11.69 -7.73
N CYS A 168 -5.62 -10.88 -8.15
CA CYS A 168 -4.23 -11.30 -8.24
C CYS A 168 -3.69 -11.64 -6.85
N PRO A 169 -3.24 -12.89 -6.59
CA PRO A 169 -2.73 -13.29 -5.29
C PRO A 169 -1.54 -12.44 -4.83
N THR A 170 -0.65 -12.09 -5.75
CA THR A 170 0.52 -11.24 -5.48
C THR A 170 0.10 -9.86 -5.01
N TRP A 171 -0.85 -9.23 -5.72
CA TRP A 171 -1.33 -7.91 -5.31
C TRP A 171 -2.04 -7.98 -3.95
N LEU A 172 -2.96 -8.94 -3.75
CA LEU A 172 -3.66 -9.12 -2.46
C LEU A 172 -2.69 -9.35 -1.30
N ALA A 173 -1.60 -10.11 -1.52
CA ALA A 173 -0.60 -10.39 -0.50
C ALA A 173 0.19 -9.13 -0.09
N HIS A 174 0.61 -8.32 -1.06
CA HIS A 174 1.50 -7.17 -0.80
C HIS A 174 0.76 -5.85 -0.55
N ALA A 175 -0.44 -5.65 -1.10
CA ALA A 175 -1.18 -4.38 -1.03
C ALA A 175 -1.49 -3.92 0.40
N ARG A 176 -1.54 -4.86 1.34
CA ARG A 176 -1.84 -4.60 2.74
C ARG A 176 -0.62 -4.40 3.63
N LEU A 177 0.57 -4.82 3.21
CA LEU A 177 1.75 -4.83 4.08
C LEU A 177 2.37 -3.45 4.12
N VAL A 178 3.03 -3.10 5.22
CA VAL A 178 3.82 -1.87 5.33
C VAL A 178 5.14 -2.05 4.55
N HIS A 179 5.04 -2.25 3.24
CA HIS A 179 6.12 -2.44 2.27
C HIS A 179 6.04 -1.38 1.17
N THR A 180 7.12 -1.18 0.44
CA THR A 180 7.19 -0.17 -0.63
C THR A 180 6.65 -0.65 -1.97
N ASP A 181 6.55 -1.95 -2.20
CA ASP A 181 6.35 -2.52 -3.55
C ASP A 181 4.99 -2.20 -4.16
N ALA A 182 3.90 -2.38 -3.39
CA ALA A 182 2.55 -2.11 -3.87
C ALA A 182 2.29 -0.61 -4.06
N PRO A 183 2.67 0.29 -3.13
CA PRO A 183 2.66 1.73 -3.38
C PRO A 183 3.51 2.16 -4.58
N LEU A 184 4.71 1.59 -4.75
CA LEU A 184 5.57 1.88 -5.90
C LEU A 184 4.91 1.45 -7.22
N THR A 185 4.28 0.27 -7.25
CA THR A 185 3.52 -0.22 -8.41
C THR A 185 2.36 0.71 -8.75
N MET A 186 1.66 1.21 -7.72
CA MET A 186 0.60 2.21 -7.91
C MET A 186 1.14 3.50 -8.52
N PHE A 187 2.18 4.10 -7.95
CA PHE A 187 2.75 5.36 -8.45
C PHE A 187 3.35 5.22 -9.85
N THR A 188 4.06 4.14 -10.13
CA THR A 188 4.62 3.88 -11.46
C THR A 188 3.52 3.70 -12.50
N THR A 189 2.46 2.94 -12.19
CA THR A 189 1.29 2.79 -13.08
C THR A 189 0.58 4.12 -13.29
N ALA A 190 0.41 4.91 -12.23
CA ALA A 190 -0.20 6.24 -12.31
C ALA A 190 0.61 7.18 -13.22
N ALA A 191 1.94 7.19 -13.08
CA ALA A 191 2.84 7.98 -13.89
C ALA A 191 2.77 7.58 -15.38
N LEU A 192 2.77 6.27 -15.67
CA LEU A 192 2.62 5.76 -17.04
C LEU A 192 1.27 6.11 -17.65
N ALA A 193 0.19 5.94 -16.90
CA ALA A 193 -1.14 6.34 -17.33
C ALA A 193 -1.15 7.84 -17.66
N GLN A 194 -0.67 8.69 -16.74
CA GLN A 194 -0.63 10.13 -16.93
C GLN A 194 0.18 10.54 -18.15
N ALA A 195 1.37 9.97 -18.36
CA ALA A 195 2.20 10.23 -19.54
C ALA A 195 1.47 9.86 -20.84
N TRP A 196 0.76 8.73 -20.84
CA TRP A 196 -0.05 8.30 -21.99
C TRP A 196 -1.20 9.26 -22.28
N TRP A 197 -1.91 9.74 -21.24
CA TRP A 197 -2.99 10.71 -21.38
C TRP A 197 -2.49 12.05 -21.92
N LEU A 198 -1.34 12.52 -21.45
CA LEU A 198 -0.70 13.74 -21.95
C LEU A 198 -0.34 13.60 -23.42
N ARG A 199 0.29 12.49 -23.82
CA ARG A 199 0.64 12.24 -25.23
C ARG A 199 -0.60 12.29 -26.14
N ARG A 200 -1.72 11.70 -25.71
CA ARG A 200 -2.98 11.73 -26.48
C ARG A 200 -3.62 13.11 -26.61
N ARG A 201 -3.30 14.07 -25.74
CA ARG A 201 -3.82 15.44 -25.83
C ARG A 201 -3.06 16.30 -26.84
N PHE A 202 -1.81 15.95 -27.14
CA PHE A 202 -0.91 16.71 -28.01
C PHE A 202 -0.61 16.01 -29.34
N SER A 203 -1.23 14.86 -29.61
CA SER A 203 -1.21 14.19 -30.92
C SER A 203 -2.53 14.45 -31.63
#